data_AF-M1XGV8-F1
#
_entry.id   AF-M1XGV8-F1
#
_cell.length_a   1.000
_cell.length_b   1.000
_cell.length_c   1.000
_cell.angle_alpha   90.00
_cell.angle_beta   90.00
_cell.angle_gamma   90.00
#
_symmetry.space_group_name_H-M   'P 1'
#
loop_
_entity.id
_entity.type
_entity.pdbx_description
1 polymer ?
#
loop_
_entity_poly.entity_id
_entity_poly.type
_entity_poly.pdbx_seq_one_letter_code
_entity_poly.pdbx_strand_id
1 'polypeptide(L)'
;MMTNIQRMIQMTYEQKDDFKKLKNRILGISINLPEGQTFTFHDLNRRANVPCSKAVQQNVGRWFAYFVKHAPRVPFIIIGKNTNGHLVYMKVGPNPLNDSNPSKGGVR
;
A
#
# COMPACT_ATOMS: atom_id res chain seq x y z
N MET A 1 -27.01 4.93 26.71
CA MET A 1 -27.33 4.47 25.35
C MET A 1 -26.71 5.47 24.38
N MET A 2 -25.83 5.05 23.46
CA MET A 2 -25.20 5.96 22.48
C MET A 2 -26.17 6.36 21.36
N THR A 3 -26.11 7.61 20.91
CA THR A 3 -26.91 8.10 19.78
C THR A 3 -26.37 7.60 18.44
N ASN A 4 -27.19 7.68 17.38
CA ASN A 4 -26.77 7.28 16.02
C ASN A 4 -25.57 8.10 15.53
N ILE A 5 -25.50 9.38 15.88
CA ILE A 5 -24.37 10.26 15.54
C ILE A 5 -23.08 9.77 16.22
N GLN A 6 -23.13 9.45 17.51
CA GLN A 6 -21.98 8.93 18.25
C GLN A 6 -21.46 7.62 17.65
N ARG A 7 -22.36 6.73 17.20
CA ARG A 7 -21.97 5.48 16.51
C ARG A 7 -21.28 5.73 15.17
N MET A 8 -21.77 6.67 14.35
CA MET A 8 -21.14 7.03 13.08
C MET A 8 -19.75 7.64 13.27
N ILE A 9 -19.61 8.51 14.27
CA ILE A 9 -18.33 9.12 14.62
C ILE A 9 -17.33 8.04 15.06
N GLN A 10 -17.73 7.16 15.98
CA GLN A 10 -16.89 6.06 16.46
C GLN A 10 -16.42 5.15 15.31
N MET A 11 -17.34 4.73 14.43
CA MET A 11 -17.03 3.92 13.25
C MET A 11 -16.04 4.62 12.29
N THR A 12 -16.09 5.95 12.21
CA THR A 12 -15.16 6.74 11.39
C THR A 12 -13.77 6.81 12.01
N TYR A 13 -13.69 6.94 13.34
CA TYR A 13 -12.41 6.91 14.06
C TYR A 13 -11.75 5.53 13.96
N GLU A 14 -12.49 4.45 14.19
CA GLU A 14 -11.98 3.08 14.07
C GLU A 14 -11.40 2.80 12.67
N GLN A 15 -12.09 3.24 11.61
CA GLN A 15 -11.58 3.12 10.23
C GLN A 15 -10.29 3.92 9.99
N LYS A 16 -10.15 5.11 10.59
CA LYS A 16 -8.93 5.91 10.48
C LYS A 16 -7.76 5.25 11.21
N ASP A 17 -8.01 4.69 12.39
CA ASP A 17 -6.99 4.01 13.18
C ASP A 17 -6.54 2.72 12.51
N ASP A 18 -7.47 1.91 12.00
CA ASP A 18 -7.19 0.71 11.23
C ASP A 18 -6.39 1.04 9.95
N PHE A 19 -6.76 2.11 9.24
CA PHE A 19 -6.03 2.57 8.07
C PHE A 19 -4.57 2.90 8.44
N LYS A 20 -4.36 3.68 9.51
CA LYS A 20 -3.02 4.06 9.96
C LYS A 20 -2.20 2.84 10.39
N LYS A 21 -2.81 1.92 11.12
CA LYS A 21 -2.19 0.68 11.61
C LYS A 21 -1.77 -0.23 10.46
N LEU A 22 -2.68 -0.51 9.52
CA LEU A 22 -2.38 -1.32 8.35
C LEU A 22 -1.32 -0.65 7.47
N LYS A 23 -1.46 0.65 7.17
CA LYS A 23 -0.48 1.42 6.39
C LYS A 23 0.95 1.29 6.96
N ASN A 24 1.11 1.51 8.26
CA ASN A 24 2.42 1.46 8.91
C ASN A 24 3.01 0.05 8.89
N ARG A 25 2.18 -0.98 9.10
CA ARG A 25 2.62 -2.38 9.04
C ARG A 25 3.06 -2.78 7.63
N ILE A 26 2.29 -2.39 6.62
CA ILE A 26 2.62 -2.61 5.20
C ILE A 26 3.98 -2.00 4.86
N LEU A 27 4.20 -0.72 5.22
CA LEU A 27 5.48 -0.04 4.99
C LEU A 27 6.65 -0.74 5.69
N GLY A 28 6.46 -1.11 6.96
CA GLY A 28 7.49 -1.81 7.73
C GLY A 28 7.88 -3.15 7.11
N ILE A 29 6.90 -3.91 6.59
CA ILE A 29 7.19 -5.17 5.89
C ILE A 29 7.88 -4.89 4.55
N SER A 30 7.35 -3.98 3.74
CA SER A 30 7.83 -3.75 2.37
C SER A 30 9.26 -3.21 2.35
N ILE A 31 9.61 -2.31 3.27
CA ILE A 31 10.97 -1.73 3.34
C ILE A 31 12.03 -2.78 3.69
N ASN A 32 11.67 -3.76 4.53
CA ASN A 32 12.55 -4.82 4.98
C ASN A 32 12.63 -6.03 4.03
N LEU A 33 11.99 -5.98 2.86
CA LEU A 33 12.17 -7.01 1.84
C LEU A 33 13.60 -6.91 1.25
N PRO A 34 14.24 -8.05 0.94
CA PRO A 34 15.43 -8.10 0.10
C PRO A 34 15.27 -7.34 -1.22
N GLU A 35 16.34 -6.71 -1.67
CA GLU A 35 16.39 -6.11 -3.02
C GLU A 35 16.18 -7.17 -4.10
N GLY A 36 15.49 -6.79 -5.18
CA GLY A 36 15.07 -7.70 -6.25
C GLY A 36 13.82 -8.52 -5.90
N GLN A 37 13.36 -8.54 -4.65
CA GLN A 37 12.14 -9.27 -4.31
C GLN A 37 10.91 -8.63 -4.95
N THR A 38 10.13 -9.46 -5.65
CA THR A 38 8.82 -9.10 -6.16
C THR A 38 7.72 -9.41 -5.15
N PHE A 39 6.69 -8.57 -5.11
CA PHE A 39 5.58 -8.71 -4.18
C PHE A 39 4.31 -8.03 -4.69
N THR A 40 3.16 -8.44 -4.16
CA THR A 40 1.89 -7.73 -4.34
C THR A 40 1.44 -7.08 -3.04
N PHE A 41 0.52 -6.12 -3.11
CA PHE A 41 -0.14 -5.60 -1.89
C PHE A 41 -0.85 -6.72 -1.12
N HIS A 42 -1.40 -7.71 -1.83
CA HIS A 42 -2.07 -8.85 -1.20
C HIS A 42 -1.11 -9.68 -0.32
N ASP A 43 0.13 -9.90 -0.78
CA ASP A 43 1.15 -10.60 0.02
C ASP A 43 1.52 -9.84 1.28
N LEU A 44 1.70 -8.52 1.16
CA LEU A 44 1.96 -7.65 2.30
C LEU A 44 0.78 -7.64 3.27
N ASN A 45 -0.45 -7.56 2.78
CA ASN A 45 -1.66 -7.53 3.60
C ASN A 45 -1.85 -8.83 4.39
N ARG A 46 -1.60 -9.99 3.76
CA ARG A 46 -1.58 -11.29 4.45
C ARG A 46 -0.53 -11.34 5.55
N ARG A 47 0.69 -10.84 5.30
CA ARG A 47 1.77 -10.79 6.30
C ARG A 47 1.50 -9.77 7.41
N ALA A 48 0.82 -8.67 7.10
CA ALA A 48 0.49 -7.63 8.06
C ALA A 48 -0.51 -8.13 9.11
N ASN A 49 -1.46 -8.99 8.69
CA ASN A 49 -2.45 -9.63 9.54
C ASN A 49 -3.15 -8.66 10.51
N VAL A 50 -3.48 -7.45 10.02
CA VAL A 50 -4.21 -6.45 10.81
C VAL A 50 -5.71 -6.71 10.61
N PRO A 51 -6.46 -7.06 11.68
CA PRO A 51 -7.90 -7.21 11.57
C PRO A 51 -8.50 -5.83 11.26
N CYS A 52 -9.12 -5.70 10.09
CA CYS A 52 -9.78 -4.48 9.64
C CYS A 52 -10.75 -4.79 8.48
N SER A 53 -11.64 -3.84 8.19
CA SER A 53 -12.64 -4.01 7.12
C SER A 53 -11.99 -4.10 5.73
N LYS A 54 -12.70 -4.75 4.79
CA LYS A 54 -12.28 -4.81 3.38
C LYS A 54 -12.11 -3.42 2.76
N ALA A 55 -12.92 -2.45 3.17
CA ALA A 55 -12.82 -1.07 2.72
C ALA A 55 -11.49 -0.41 3.15
N VAL A 56 -11.07 -0.62 4.41
CA VAL A 56 -9.76 -0.15 4.89
C VAL A 56 -8.63 -0.80 4.09
N GLN A 57 -8.69 -2.12 3.88
CA GLN A 57 -7.66 -2.83 3.08
C GLN A 57 -7.55 -2.28 1.66
N GLN A 58 -8.69 -2.03 1.00
CA GLN A 58 -8.72 -1.44 -0.35
C GLN A 58 -8.18 -0.01 -0.37
N ASN A 59 -8.53 0.81 0.62
CA ASN A 59 -8.04 2.18 0.72
C ASN A 59 -6.52 2.23 0.96
N VAL A 60 -5.98 1.36 1.81
CA VAL A 60 -4.53 1.27 2.01
C VAL A 60 -3.84 0.75 0.74
N GLY A 61 -4.44 -0.20 0.02
CA GLY A 61 -3.92 -0.66 -1.27
C GLY A 61 -3.86 0.45 -2.33
N ARG A 62 -4.92 1.26 -2.45
CA ARG A 62 -4.95 2.44 -3.33
C ARG A 62 -3.90 3.46 -2.94
N TRP A 63 -3.80 3.77 -1.64
CA TRP A 63 -2.77 4.66 -1.12
C TRP A 63 -1.36 4.16 -1.43
N PHE A 64 -1.09 2.86 -1.25
CA PHE A 64 0.23 2.27 -1.50
C PHE A 64 0.61 2.36 -2.98
N ALA A 65 -0.32 2.05 -3.89
CA ALA A 65 -0.09 2.21 -5.33
C ALA A 65 0.22 3.66 -5.71
N TYR A 66 -0.53 4.62 -5.15
CA TYR A 66 -0.30 6.05 -5.37
C TYR A 66 1.06 6.49 -4.81
N PHE A 67 1.40 6.06 -3.60
CA PHE A 67 2.68 6.31 -2.95
C PHE A 67 3.85 5.82 -3.81
N VAL A 68 3.81 4.57 -4.29
CA VAL A 68 4.88 4.04 -5.16
C VAL A 68 4.99 4.81 -6.48
N LYS A 69 3.86 5.22 -7.06
CA LYS A 69 3.84 5.91 -8.36
C LYS A 69 4.35 7.35 -8.28
N HIS A 70 3.98 8.07 -7.22
CA HIS A 70 4.13 9.54 -7.16
C HIS A 70 5.14 10.03 -6.13
N ALA A 71 5.46 9.26 -5.09
CA ALA A 71 6.43 9.72 -4.10
C ALA A 71 7.86 9.61 -4.68
N PRO A 72 8.67 10.67 -4.58
CA PRO A 72 10.06 10.61 -5.03
C PRO A 72 10.88 9.66 -4.15
N ARG A 73 11.90 9.02 -4.72
CA ARG A 73 12.93 8.24 -4.02
C ARG A 73 12.41 7.07 -3.16
N VAL A 74 11.23 6.55 -3.45
CA VAL A 74 10.74 5.32 -2.82
C VAL A 74 11.55 4.11 -3.32
N PRO A 75 11.90 3.14 -2.45
CA PRO A 75 12.67 1.94 -2.82
C PRO A 75 11.80 0.87 -3.48
N PHE A 76 10.79 1.27 -4.24
CA PHE A 76 9.80 0.39 -4.87
C PHE A 76 9.53 0.87 -6.28
N ILE A 77 9.35 -0.07 -7.21
CA ILE A 77 8.83 0.21 -8.55
C ILE A 77 7.65 -0.71 -8.86
N ILE A 78 6.76 -0.25 -9.74
CA ILE A 78 5.70 -1.09 -10.33
C ILE A 78 6.30 -1.77 -11.55
N ILE A 79 6.22 -3.10 -11.61
CA ILE A 79 6.74 -3.89 -12.74
C ILE A 79 5.64 -4.47 -13.64
N GLY A 80 4.37 -4.25 -13.28
CA GLY A 80 3.23 -4.65 -14.10
C GLY A 80 2.05 -5.14 -13.27
N LYS A 81 1.27 -6.06 -13.83
CA LYS A 81 0.16 -6.76 -13.18
C LYS A 81 0.35 -8.27 -13.32
N ASN A 82 -0.06 -9.02 -12.30
CA ASN A 82 -0.12 -10.49 -12.39
C ASN A 82 -1.38 -10.96 -13.14
N THR A 83 -1.53 -12.27 -13.30
CA THR A 83 -2.69 -12.90 -13.97
C THR A 83 -4.03 -12.58 -13.31
N ASN A 84 -4.03 -12.24 -12.02
CA ASN A 84 -5.22 -11.84 -11.26
C ASN A 84 -5.48 -10.32 -11.33
N GLY A 85 -4.72 -9.57 -12.14
CA GLY A 85 -4.84 -8.12 -12.29
C GLY A 85 -4.28 -7.30 -11.12
N HIS A 86 -3.65 -7.94 -10.12
CA HIS A 86 -3.00 -7.23 -9.01
C HIS A 86 -1.71 -6.58 -9.49
N LEU A 87 -1.45 -5.34 -9.05
CA LEU A 87 -0.16 -4.69 -9.27
C LEU A 87 0.95 -5.51 -8.62
N VAL A 88 2.02 -5.71 -9.38
CA VAL A 88 3.25 -6.34 -8.93
C VAL A 88 4.31 -5.27 -8.75
N TYR A 89 4.95 -5.29 -7.59
CA TYR A 89 6.00 -4.37 -7.20
C TYR A 89 7.31 -5.13 -7.09
N MET A 90 8.42 -4.41 -7.19
CA MET A 90 9.74 -4.92 -6.88
C MET A 90 10.43 -3.99 -5.88
N LYS A 91 11.05 -4.57 -4.85
CA LYS A 91 11.97 -3.85 -3.96
C LYS A 91 13.24 -3.55 -4.74
N VAL A 92 13.58 -2.28 -4.83
CA VAL A 92 14.85 -1.82 -5.40
C VAL A 92 15.71 -1.24 -4.29
N GLY A 93 17.02 -1.11 -4.52
CA GLY A 93 17.92 -0.42 -3.59
C GLY A 93 17.52 1.04 -3.34
N PRO A 94 18.27 1.79 -2.51
CA PRO A 94 18.01 3.21 -2.31
C PRO A 94 17.99 3.89 -3.66
N ASN A 95 16.79 4.25 -4.14
CA ASN A 95 16.56 4.64 -5.52
C ASN A 95 17.38 5.91 -5.83
N PRO A 96 18.54 5.80 -6.49
CA PRO A 96 19.36 6.94 -6.79
C PRO A 96 18.81 7.48 -8.11
N LEU A 97 18.04 8.56 -8.03
CA LEU A 97 17.71 9.37 -9.21
C LEU A 97 16.95 8.60 -10.31
N ASN A 98 15.63 8.43 -10.16
CA ASN A 98 14.84 8.16 -11.36
C ASN A 98 13.44 8.80 -11.28
N ASP A 99 13.43 10.11 -11.50
CA ASP A 99 12.22 10.84 -11.87
C ASP A 99 11.76 10.47 -13.30
N SER A 100 12.61 9.77 -14.07
CA SER A 100 12.44 9.50 -15.51
C SER A 100 12.00 8.07 -15.84
N ASN A 101 11.64 7.23 -14.86
CA ASN A 101 11.34 5.82 -15.14
C ASN A 101 9.97 5.68 -15.83
N PRO A 102 9.86 5.17 -17.08
CA PRO A 102 8.59 5.01 -17.81
C PRO A 102 7.60 4.08 -17.09
N SER A 103 8.13 3.19 -16.25
CA SER A 103 7.38 2.28 -15.36
C SER A 103 6.55 2.98 -14.28
N LYS A 104 6.66 4.32 -14.16
CA LYS A 104 5.67 5.15 -13.43
C LYS A 104 4.36 5.31 -14.20
N GLY A 105 4.15 4.56 -15.27
CA GLY A 105 2.89 4.48 -16.00
C GLY A 105 2.70 5.66 -16.94
N GLY A 106 3.68 5.86 -17.83
CA GLY A 106 3.47 6.63 -19.05
C GLY A 106 2.39 5.93 -19.89
N VAL A 107 1.34 6.67 -20.20
CA VAL A 107 0.32 6.31 -21.19
C VAL A 107 1.03 5.94 -22.50
N ARG A 108 0.78 4.74 -23.03
CA ARG A 108 0.91 4.50 -24.47
C ARG A 108 -0.45 4.77 -25.10
#